data_AF-A0AAV5VFQ3-F1
#
_entry.id   AF-A0AAV5VFQ3-F1
#
_cell.length_a   1.000
_cell.length_b   1.000
_cell.length_c   1.000
_cell.angle_alpha   90.00
_cell.angle_beta   90.00
_cell.angle_gamma   90.00
#
_symmetry.space_group_name_H-M   'P 1'
#
loop_
_entity.id
_entity.type
_entity.pdbx_description
1 polymer ?
#
loop_
_entity_poly.entity_id
_entity_poly.type
_entity_poly.pdbx_seq_one_letter_code
_entity_poly.pdbx_strand_id
1 'polypeptide(L)'
;YQELQMIILLLFTILLALVFYEIGSRIKIFRLRSQLGLTGPPPHFLHGNIDLYYEMIRKNGAVMAPQILPTLMKQYGSTFGFYRGTTLEICTSDPEIIKEVFITKFSSFVDRKSNALMKGFPMQETLLNIGQVGPHGVGWRELRSTVSAIFTPAKSRKMHALAADSIKTFLANLSEITRGENKTWTYSVNMQPLWWT
;
A
#
# COMPACT_ATOMS: atom_id res chain seq x y z
N TYR A 1 -47.08 20.29 -18.85
CA TYR A 1 -46.58 19.12 -19.60
C TYR A 1 -45.37 19.46 -20.47
N GLN A 2 -45.43 20.49 -21.32
CA GLN A 2 -44.29 20.92 -22.16
C GLN A 2 -43.03 21.28 -21.35
N GLU A 3 -43.17 22.10 -20.29
CA GLU A 3 -42.04 22.45 -19.40
C GLU A 3 -41.35 21.23 -18.78
N LEU A 4 -42.13 20.24 -18.33
CA LEU A 4 -41.60 19.00 -17.76
C LEU A 4 -40.82 18.17 -18.80
N GLN A 5 -41.32 18.10 -20.04
CA GLN A 5 -40.63 17.42 -21.13
C GLN A 5 -39.31 18.10 -21.49
N MET A 6 -39.27 19.42 -21.51
CA MET A 6 -38.05 20.20 -21.76
C MET A 6 -36.99 19.95 -20.68
N ILE A 7 -37.39 19.93 -19.41
CA ILE A 7 -36.48 19.63 -18.29
C ILE A 7 -35.91 18.21 -18.41
N ILE A 8 -36.74 17.20 -18.72
CA ILE A 8 -36.28 15.81 -18.87
C ILE A 8 -35.27 15.68 -20.02
N LEU A 9 -35.52 16.31 -21.17
CA LEU A 9 -34.60 16.31 -22.31
C LEU A 9 -33.27 17.00 -21.96
N LEU A 10 -33.32 18.12 -21.24
CA LEU A 10 -32.12 18.82 -20.77
C LEU A 10 -31.29 17.92 -19.83
N LEU A 11 -31.92 17.29 -18.83
CA LEU A 11 -31.23 16.38 -17.92
C LEU A 11 -30.64 15.17 -18.67
N PHE A 12 -31.36 14.63 -19.65
CA PHE A 12 -30.88 13.51 -20.46
C PHE A 12 -29.67 13.89 -21.32
N THR A 13 -29.70 15.06 -21.96
CA THR A 13 -28.55 15.57 -22.75
C THR A 13 -27.33 15.85 -21.88
N ILE A 14 -27.51 16.42 -20.68
CA ILE A 14 -26.42 16.61 -19.71
C ILE A 14 -25.86 15.25 -19.28
N LEU A 15 -26.72 14.28 -18.96
CA LEU A 15 -26.31 12.93 -18.58
C LEU A 15 -25.49 12.27 -19.70
N LEU A 16 -25.95 12.35 -20.96
CA LEU A 16 -25.21 11.83 -22.10
C LEU A 16 -23.84 12.50 -22.26
N ALA A 17 -23.76 13.83 -22.15
CA ALA A 17 -22.50 14.56 -22.23
C ALA A 17 -21.52 14.12 -21.13
N LEU A 18 -21.99 13.94 -19.89
CA LEU A 18 -21.19 13.42 -18.78
C LEU A 18 -20.71 11.99 -19.05
N VAL A 19 -21.57 11.11 -19.58
CA VAL A 19 -21.20 9.74 -19.95
C VAL A 19 -20.13 9.72 -21.04
N PHE A 20 -20.28 10.52 -22.10
CA PHE A 20 -19.27 10.62 -23.15
C PHE A 20 -17.94 11.17 -22.63
N TYR A 21 -17.97 12.18 -21.76
CA TYR A 21 -16.79 12.72 -21.12
C TYR A 21 -16.06 11.66 -20.27
N GLU A 22 -16.79 10.93 -19.44
CA GLU A 22 -16.24 9.84 -18.61
C GLU A 22 -15.65 8.71 -19.45
N ILE A 23 -16.32 8.31 -20.53
CA ILE A 23 -15.81 7.30 -21.47
C ILE A 23 -14.50 7.78 -22.12
N GLY A 24 -14.47 9.01 -22.65
CA GLY A 24 -13.28 9.58 -23.26
C GLY A 24 -12.12 9.68 -22.28
N SER A 25 -12.38 10.14 -21.06
CA SER A 25 -11.41 10.23 -19.97
C SER A 25 -10.82 8.85 -19.62
N ARG A 26 -11.66 7.83 -19.44
CA ARG A 26 -11.23 6.46 -19.12
C ARG A 26 -10.40 5.82 -20.22
N ILE A 27 -10.79 6.01 -21.48
CA ILE A 27 -10.01 5.51 -22.62
C ILE A 27 -8.62 6.15 -22.62
N LYS A 28 -8.53 7.47 -22.40
CA LYS A 28 -7.24 8.16 -22.32
C LYS A 28 -6.38 7.63 -21.17
N ILE A 29 -6.98 7.44 -19.99
CA ILE A 29 -6.32 6.91 -18.80
C ILE A 29 -5.76 5.50 -19.07
N PHE A 30 -6.54 4.60 -19.67
CA PHE A 30 -6.09 3.22 -19.92
C PHE A 30 -5.07 3.11 -21.07
N ARG A 31 -5.03 4.09 -21.98
CA ARG A 31 -3.97 4.20 -23.00
C ARG A 31 -2.63 4.60 -22.42
N LEU A 32 -2.59 5.27 -21.26
CA LEU A 32 -1.34 5.73 -20.65
C LEU A 32 -0.35 4.58 -20.44
N ARG A 33 -0.83 3.41 -20.00
CA ARG A 33 0.03 2.25 -19.77
C ARG A 33 0.78 1.80 -21.03
N SER A 34 0.09 1.69 -22.17
CA SER A 34 0.74 1.29 -23.42
C SER A 34 1.64 2.39 -23.98
N GLN A 35 1.30 3.66 -23.78
CA GLN A 35 2.15 4.80 -24.13
C GLN A 35 3.49 4.80 -23.37
N LEU A 36 3.49 4.32 -22.13
CA LEU A 36 4.69 4.14 -21.31
C LEU A 36 5.45 2.83 -21.62
N GLY A 37 4.98 2.03 -22.59
CA GLY A 37 5.60 0.75 -22.94
C GLY A 37 5.42 -0.34 -21.88
N LEU A 38 4.45 -0.20 -20.97
CA LEU A 38 4.23 -1.13 -19.87
C LEU A 38 3.24 -2.24 -20.25
N THR A 39 3.56 -3.45 -19.82
CA THR A 39 2.66 -4.61 -19.85
C THR A 39 1.71 -4.58 -18.64
N GLY A 40 0.74 -5.51 -18.57
CA GLY A 40 -0.07 -5.71 -17.37
C GLY A 40 -1.46 -6.28 -17.65
N PRO A 41 -2.22 -6.64 -16.60
CA PRO A 41 -3.54 -7.24 -16.76
C PRO A 41 -4.53 -6.27 -17.40
N PRO A 42 -5.42 -6.74 -18.30
CA PRO A 42 -6.37 -5.88 -19.00
C PRO A 42 -7.36 -5.22 -18.00
N PRO A 43 -7.44 -3.89 -17.96
CA PRO A 43 -8.30 -3.20 -16.99
C PRO A 43 -9.78 -3.33 -17.34
N HIS A 44 -10.59 -3.65 -16.34
CA HIS A 44 -12.03 -3.46 -16.40
C HIS A 44 -12.38 -1.97 -16.45
N PHE A 45 -13.39 -1.60 -17.23
CA PHE A 45 -13.67 -0.20 -17.53
C PHE A 45 -13.99 0.67 -16.29
N LEU A 46 -14.69 0.10 -15.30
CA LEU A 46 -15.10 0.81 -14.09
C LEU A 46 -14.06 0.71 -12.96
N HIS A 47 -13.59 -0.51 -12.69
CA HIS A 47 -12.78 -0.82 -11.50
C HIS A 47 -11.28 -0.99 -11.78
N GLY A 48 -10.87 -0.93 -13.05
CA GLY A 48 -9.51 -1.27 -13.45
C GLY A 48 -9.22 -2.75 -13.18
N ASN A 49 -8.12 -3.03 -12.50
CA ASN A 49 -7.65 -4.38 -12.16
C ASN A 49 -7.98 -4.78 -10.70
N ILE A 50 -8.78 -3.97 -9.99
CA ILE A 50 -9.17 -4.27 -8.60
C ILE A 50 -9.91 -5.60 -8.49
N ASP A 51 -10.78 -5.89 -9.46
CA ASP A 51 -11.59 -7.11 -9.47
C ASP A 51 -10.70 -8.36 -9.54
N LEU A 52 -9.64 -8.32 -10.36
CA LEU A 52 -8.62 -9.38 -10.42
C LEU A 52 -7.96 -9.61 -9.06
N TYR A 53 -7.61 -8.53 -8.35
CA TYR A 53 -6.99 -8.63 -7.03
C TYR A 53 -7.92 -9.31 -6.01
N TYR A 54 -9.18 -8.91 -5.96
CA TYR A 54 -10.16 -9.51 -5.05
C TYR A 54 -10.51 -10.95 -5.44
N GLU A 55 -10.56 -11.27 -6.74
CA GLU A 55 -10.82 -12.62 -7.22
C GLU A 55 -9.69 -13.58 -6.80
N MET A 56 -8.43 -13.17 -6.91
CA MET A 56 -7.28 -13.96 -6.48
C MET A 56 -7.32 -14.24 -4.97
N ILE A 57 -7.68 -13.24 -4.16
CA ILE A 57 -7.85 -13.41 -2.70
C ILE A 57 -9.02 -14.33 -2.39
N ARG A 58 -10.16 -14.16 -3.07
CA ARG A 58 -11.35 -14.97 -2.83
C ARG A 58 -11.10 -16.45 -3.16
N LYS A 59 -10.35 -16.75 -4.22
CA LYS A 59 -10.04 -18.13 -4.64
C LYS A 59 -9.00 -18.79 -3.74
N ASN A 60 -7.97 -18.05 -3.32
CA ASN A 60 -6.81 -18.64 -2.67
C ASN A 60 -6.69 -18.29 -1.17
N GLY A 61 -7.63 -17.52 -0.63
CA GLY A 61 -7.61 -17.03 0.74
C GLY A 61 -6.74 -15.77 0.94
N ALA A 62 -6.94 -15.09 2.07
CA ALA A 62 -6.21 -13.87 2.41
C ALA A 62 -4.69 -14.06 2.54
N VAL A 63 -4.24 -15.28 2.81
CA VAL A 63 -2.81 -15.65 2.93
C VAL A 63 -2.05 -15.43 1.62
N MET A 64 -2.74 -15.45 0.47
CA MET A 64 -2.12 -15.19 -0.84
C MET A 64 -1.89 -13.71 -1.15
N ALA A 65 -2.44 -12.76 -0.37
CA ALA A 65 -2.27 -11.34 -0.63
C ALA A 65 -0.82 -10.90 -0.93
N PRO A 66 0.21 -11.31 -0.16
CA PRO A 66 1.61 -10.97 -0.46
C PRO A 66 2.14 -11.58 -1.77
N GLN A 67 1.55 -12.68 -2.24
CA GLN A 67 2.00 -13.42 -3.43
C GLN A 67 1.35 -12.95 -4.74
N ILE A 68 0.32 -12.08 -4.67
CA ILE A 68 -0.39 -11.59 -5.86
C ILE A 68 0.55 -10.79 -6.77
N LEU A 69 1.24 -9.78 -6.23
CA LEU A 69 2.15 -8.96 -7.02
C LEU A 69 3.31 -9.78 -7.61
N PRO A 70 4.02 -10.63 -6.83
CA PRO A 70 5.02 -11.54 -7.39
C PRO A 70 4.50 -12.43 -8.51
N THR A 71 3.27 -12.94 -8.39
CA THR A 71 2.65 -13.75 -9.45
C THR A 71 2.40 -12.94 -10.72
N LEU A 72 1.89 -11.71 -10.59
CA LEU A 72 1.70 -10.82 -11.73
C LEU A 72 3.04 -10.39 -12.35
N MET A 73 4.10 -10.21 -11.56
CA MET A 73 5.43 -9.93 -12.08
C MET A 73 5.97 -11.10 -12.91
N LYS A 74 5.75 -12.34 -12.48
CA LYS A 74 6.12 -13.52 -13.27
C LYS A 74 5.38 -13.57 -14.62
N GLN A 75 4.15 -13.07 -14.67
CA GLN A 75 3.32 -13.10 -15.88
C GLN A 75 3.58 -11.93 -16.83
N TYR A 76 3.76 -10.72 -16.30
CA TYR A 76 3.84 -9.49 -17.10
C TYR A 76 5.26 -8.92 -17.19
N GLY A 77 6.21 -9.43 -16.41
CA GLY A 77 7.59 -8.97 -16.37
C GLY A 77 7.94 -8.22 -15.08
N SER A 78 9.23 -7.87 -14.95
CA SER A 78 9.77 -7.19 -13.77
C SER A 78 9.12 -5.84 -13.50
N THR A 79 8.66 -5.13 -14.54
CA THR A 79 7.97 -3.86 -14.44
C THR A 79 6.67 -3.91 -15.24
N PHE A 80 5.53 -3.67 -14.59
CA PHE A 80 4.21 -3.70 -15.23
C PHE A 80 3.26 -2.64 -14.64
N GLY A 81 2.22 -2.31 -15.41
CA GLY A 81 1.18 -1.35 -15.03
C GLY A 81 -0.10 -2.01 -14.56
N PHE A 82 -0.55 -1.63 -13.37
CA PHE A 82 -1.77 -2.09 -12.72
C PHE A 82 -2.74 -0.92 -12.50
N TYR A 83 -3.97 -1.00 -13.01
CA TYR A 83 -4.95 0.07 -12.77
C TYR A 83 -5.76 -0.19 -11.50
N ARG A 84 -5.80 0.77 -10.58
CA ARG A 84 -6.73 0.79 -9.45
C ARG A 84 -7.82 1.82 -9.72
N GLY A 85 -8.97 1.37 -10.22
CA GLY A 85 -9.97 2.27 -10.79
C GLY A 85 -9.38 3.02 -11.98
N THR A 86 -9.24 4.34 -11.84
CA THR A 86 -8.65 5.23 -12.85
C THR A 86 -7.17 5.55 -12.60
N THR A 87 -6.58 5.10 -11.50
CA THR A 87 -5.18 5.38 -11.16
C THR A 87 -4.26 4.30 -11.72
N LEU A 88 -3.26 4.68 -12.50
CA LEU A 88 -2.19 3.77 -12.92
C LEU A 88 -1.15 3.60 -11.81
N GLU A 89 -0.95 2.37 -11.36
CA GLU A 89 0.09 1.96 -10.42
C GLU A 89 1.17 1.23 -11.21
N ILE A 90 2.43 1.66 -11.08
CA ILE A 90 3.57 0.97 -11.68
C ILE A 90 4.18 0.07 -10.61
N CYS A 91 4.19 -1.23 -10.88
CA CYS A 91 4.79 -2.22 -10.00
C CYS A 91 6.11 -2.66 -10.63
N THR A 92 7.22 -2.54 -9.88
CA THR A 92 8.56 -2.88 -10.38
C THR A 92 9.38 -3.66 -9.35
N SER A 93 10.16 -4.63 -9.83
CA SER A 93 11.24 -5.31 -9.10
C SER A 93 12.62 -4.96 -9.64
N ASP A 94 12.68 -4.00 -10.57
CA ASP A 94 13.93 -3.57 -11.19
C ASP A 94 14.75 -2.73 -10.18
N PRO A 95 15.95 -3.17 -9.80
CA PRO A 95 16.77 -2.46 -8.83
C PRO A 95 17.19 -1.06 -9.32
N GLU A 96 17.30 -0.84 -10.63
CA GLU A 96 17.67 0.47 -11.18
C GLU A 96 16.54 1.47 -10.99
N ILE A 97 15.30 1.08 -11.31
CA ILE A 97 14.11 1.92 -11.11
C ILE A 97 13.88 2.17 -9.63
N ILE A 98 14.01 1.14 -8.79
CA ILE A 98 13.88 1.26 -7.32
C ILE A 98 14.92 2.26 -6.80
N LYS A 99 16.18 2.15 -7.21
CA LYS A 99 17.24 3.09 -6.82
C LYS A 99 16.92 4.51 -7.29
N GLU A 100 16.44 4.67 -8.51
CA GLU A 100 16.07 5.98 -9.04
C GLU A 100 14.94 6.63 -8.22
N VAL A 101 13.87 5.90 -7.94
CA VAL A 101 12.70 6.39 -7.19
C VAL A 101 13.05 6.70 -5.74
N PHE A 102 13.74 5.79 -5.04
CA PHE A 102 13.97 5.90 -3.60
C PHE A 102 15.24 6.68 -3.23
N ILE A 103 16.18 6.88 -4.15
CA ILE A 103 17.45 7.57 -3.88
C ILE A 103 17.61 8.79 -4.78
N THR A 104 17.74 8.59 -6.10
CA THR A 104 18.13 9.67 -7.04
C THR A 104 17.07 10.77 -7.13
N LYS A 105 15.81 10.38 -7.25
CA LYS A 105 14.65 11.27 -7.43
C LYS A 105 13.72 11.26 -6.22
N PHE A 106 14.25 10.95 -5.04
CA PHE A 106 13.46 10.84 -3.81
C PHE A 106 12.61 12.10 -3.54
N SER A 107 13.12 13.29 -3.87
CA SER A 107 12.39 14.56 -3.71
C SER A 107 11.07 14.64 -4.49
N SER A 108 10.93 13.86 -5.57
CA SER A 108 9.69 13.77 -6.36
C SER A 108 8.73 12.70 -5.87
N PHE A 109 9.19 11.79 -4.99
CA PHE A 109 8.43 10.62 -4.50
C PHE A 109 8.33 10.59 -2.97
N VAL A 110 8.24 11.77 -2.35
CA VAL A 110 8.14 11.89 -0.88
C VAL A 110 6.80 11.38 -0.36
N ASP A 111 5.73 11.65 -1.10
CA ASP A 111 4.36 11.35 -0.66
C ASP A 111 4.03 9.86 -0.79
N ARG A 112 3.35 9.35 0.23
CA ARG A 112 2.83 7.99 0.23
C ARG A 112 1.44 7.96 -0.39
N LYS A 113 1.09 6.80 -0.93
CA LYS A 113 -0.28 6.54 -1.39
C LYS A 113 -1.25 6.75 -0.24
N SER A 114 -2.09 7.79 -0.35
CA SER A 114 -3.10 8.10 0.65
C SER A 114 -4.46 7.55 0.23
N ASN A 115 -4.98 6.61 1.02
CA ASN A 115 -6.35 6.10 0.87
C ASN A 115 -7.34 7.00 1.63
N ALA A 116 -8.63 6.93 1.32
CA ALA A 116 -9.65 7.75 2.00
C ALA A 116 -9.60 7.65 3.54
N LEU A 117 -9.29 6.45 4.08
CA LEU A 117 -9.11 6.22 5.52
C LEU A 117 -7.90 6.97 6.11
N MET A 118 -6.87 7.21 5.32
CA MET A 118 -5.64 7.88 5.76
C MET A 118 -5.74 9.40 5.67
N LYS A 119 -6.74 9.92 4.93
CA LYS A 119 -6.99 11.37 4.75
C LYS A 119 -7.86 11.98 5.85
N GLY A 120 -8.12 11.25 6.95
CA GLY A 120 -8.87 11.73 8.10
C GLY A 120 -7.98 12.00 9.31
N PHE A 121 -8.40 12.92 10.18
CA PHE A 121 -7.79 13.09 11.50
C PHE A 121 -8.07 11.85 12.36
N PRO A 122 -7.08 11.31 13.10
CA PRO A 122 -5.71 11.80 13.27
C PRO A 122 -4.69 11.20 12.28
N MET A 123 -5.08 10.25 11.42
CA MET A 123 -4.15 9.51 10.56
C MET A 123 -3.36 10.40 9.60
N GLN A 124 -3.97 11.47 9.08
CA GLN A 124 -3.35 12.40 8.16
C GLN A 124 -2.13 13.14 8.73
N GLU A 125 -2.02 13.25 10.06
CA GLU A 125 -0.91 13.94 10.76
C GLU A 125 0.17 12.99 11.26
N THR A 126 -0.02 11.68 11.11
CA THR A 126 0.95 10.68 11.57
C THR A 126 2.16 10.60 10.65
N LEU A 127 3.31 10.18 11.20
CA LEU A 127 4.53 9.91 10.42
C LEU A 127 4.32 8.95 9.25
N LEU A 128 3.33 8.06 9.37
CA LEU A 128 3.02 7.04 8.38
C LEU A 128 2.32 7.60 7.14
N ASN A 129 1.72 8.79 7.22
CA ASN A 129 0.91 9.34 6.13
C ASN A 129 1.17 10.83 5.85
N ILE A 130 1.93 11.53 6.70
CA ILE A 130 2.33 12.91 6.42
C ILE A 130 3.17 12.97 5.13
N GLY A 131 2.78 13.87 4.24
CA GLY A 131 3.48 14.09 2.97
C GLY A 131 4.64 15.07 3.10
N GLN A 132 5.05 15.61 1.96
CA GLN A 132 6.06 16.66 1.87
C GLN A 132 5.65 17.91 2.66
N VAL A 133 4.38 18.29 2.59
CA VAL A 133 3.78 19.40 3.35
C VAL A 133 2.60 18.85 4.14
N GLY A 134 2.69 18.87 5.47
CA GLY A 134 1.60 18.48 6.35
C GLY A 134 0.60 19.62 6.61
N PRO A 135 -0.53 19.33 7.27
CA PRO A 135 -1.62 20.30 7.50
C PRO A 135 -1.19 21.56 8.26
N HIS A 136 -0.19 21.44 9.12
CA HIS A 136 0.29 22.52 10.01
C HIS A 136 1.63 23.12 9.55
N GLY A 137 1.99 22.95 8.28
CA GLY A 137 3.29 23.38 7.73
C GLY A 137 4.46 22.47 8.10
N VAL A 138 4.27 21.55 9.06
CA VAL A 138 5.27 20.53 9.40
C VAL A 138 5.26 19.42 8.35
N GLY A 139 6.40 19.16 7.73
CA GLY A 139 6.54 18.14 6.69
C GLY A 139 7.12 16.81 7.20
N TRP A 140 7.08 15.78 6.35
CA TRP A 140 7.72 14.48 6.64
C TRP A 140 9.19 14.61 7.06
N ARG A 141 9.94 15.55 6.46
CA ARG A 141 11.37 15.75 6.74
C ARG A 141 11.64 16.15 8.19
N GLU A 142 10.85 17.09 8.71
CA GLU A 142 11.00 17.61 10.07
C GLU A 142 10.56 16.56 11.08
N LEU A 143 9.41 15.93 10.86
CA LEU A 143 8.92 14.87 11.74
C LEU A 143 9.89 13.68 11.78
N ARG A 144 10.45 13.28 10.62
CA ARG A 144 11.48 12.25 10.54
C ARG A 144 12.74 12.66 11.32
N SER A 145 13.18 13.90 11.23
CA SER A 145 14.37 14.39 11.93
C SER A 145 14.21 14.22 13.45
N THR A 146 13.08 14.66 13.99
CA THR A 146 12.74 14.54 15.42
C THR A 146 12.72 13.09 15.88
N VAL A 147 12.06 12.21 15.12
CA VAL A 147 11.98 10.77 15.47
C VAL A 147 13.35 10.09 15.36
N SER A 148 14.14 10.43 14.35
CA SER A 148 15.48 9.84 14.14
C SER A 148 16.43 10.15 15.30
N ALA A 149 16.29 11.30 15.96
CA ALA A 149 17.07 11.66 17.15
C ALA A 149 16.83 10.72 18.35
N ILE A 150 15.74 9.96 18.36
CA ILE A 150 15.42 8.97 19.38
C ILE A 150 16.13 7.63 19.09
N PHE A 151 16.25 7.27 17.82
CA PHE A 151 16.83 5.99 17.36
C PHE A 151 18.34 6.02 17.13
N THR A 152 19.07 6.88 17.83
CA THR A 152 20.54 6.90 17.75
C THR A 152 21.15 5.59 18.27
N PRO A 153 22.35 5.19 17.80
CA PRO A 153 23.00 3.96 18.25
C PRO A 153 23.17 3.87 19.78
N ALA A 154 23.47 5.00 20.43
CA ALA A 154 23.63 5.06 21.89
C ALA A 154 22.31 4.79 22.63
N LYS A 155 21.20 5.40 22.18
CA LYS A 155 19.87 5.17 22.75
C LYS A 155 19.36 3.75 22.45
N SER A 156 19.62 3.25 21.25
CA SER A 156 19.28 1.89 20.83
C SER A 156 19.94 0.82 21.71
N ARG A 157 21.23 0.98 22.05
CA ARG A 157 21.92 0.07 22.99
C ARG A 157 21.27 0.03 24.38
N LYS A 158 20.83 1.18 24.89
CA LYS A 158 20.10 1.24 26.17
C LYS A 158 18.76 0.53 26.08
N MET A 159 18.02 0.78 25.00
CA MET A 159 16.74 0.11 24.72
C MET A 159 16.89 -1.41 24.63
N HIS A 160 17.97 -1.90 23.99
CA HIS A 160 18.27 -3.32 23.89
C HIS A 160 18.44 -3.98 25.27
N ALA A 161 19.13 -3.32 26.22
CA ALA A 161 19.28 -3.85 27.57
C ALA A 161 17.92 -3.99 28.28
N LEU A 162 17.07 -2.95 28.19
CA LEU A 162 15.72 -2.98 28.77
C LEU A 162 14.85 -4.07 28.13
N ALA A 163 14.94 -4.24 26.81
CA ALA A 163 14.23 -5.30 26.09
C ALA A 163 14.70 -6.68 26.54
N ALA A 164 16.02 -6.89 26.71
CA ALA A 164 16.57 -8.15 27.20
C ALA A 164 16.06 -8.49 28.59
N ASP A 165 15.98 -7.52 29.50
CA ASP A 165 15.44 -7.74 30.85
C ASP A 165 13.93 -8.03 30.81
N SER A 166 13.17 -7.34 29.96
CA SER A 166 11.75 -7.62 29.74
C SER A 166 11.53 -9.05 29.23
N ILE A 167 12.38 -9.52 28.32
CA ILE A 167 12.35 -10.89 27.80
C ILE A 167 12.67 -11.90 28.91
N LYS A 168 13.67 -11.63 29.76
CA LYS A 168 13.99 -12.52 30.91
C LYS A 168 12.80 -12.66 31.84
N THR A 169 12.15 -11.55 32.20
CA THR A 169 10.95 -11.57 33.05
C THR A 169 9.80 -12.34 32.38
N PHE A 170 9.60 -12.12 31.08
CA PHE A 170 8.60 -12.87 30.32
C PHE A 170 8.86 -14.38 30.34
N LEU A 171 10.12 -14.80 30.12
CA LEU A 171 10.51 -16.22 30.16
C LEU A 171 10.37 -16.82 31.56
N ALA A 172 10.67 -16.05 32.62
CA ALA A 172 10.48 -16.49 34.00
C ALA A 172 9.01 -16.78 34.29
N ASN A 173 8.12 -15.84 33.96
CA ASN A 173 6.68 -15.99 34.13
C ASN A 173 6.14 -17.19 33.32
N LEU A 174 6.62 -17.35 32.08
CA LEU A 174 6.24 -18.49 31.23
C LEU A 174 6.68 -19.82 31.86
N SER A 175 7.90 -19.86 32.42
CA SER A 175 8.42 -21.06 33.10
C SER A 175 7.63 -21.44 34.36
N GLU A 176 7.14 -20.44 35.10
CA GLU A 176 6.31 -20.64 36.29
C GLU A 176 4.94 -21.23 35.92
N ILE A 177 4.28 -20.68 34.89
CA ILE A 177 3.02 -21.22 34.37
C ILE A 177 3.19 -22.67 33.92
N THR A 178 4.27 -22.98 33.19
CA THR A 178 4.56 -24.35 32.73
C THR A 178 4.93 -25.33 33.84
N ARG A 179 5.25 -24.87 35.06
CA ARG A 179 5.47 -25.74 36.23
C ARG A 179 4.18 -26.04 36.99
N GLY A 180 3.20 -25.12 36.96
CA GLY A 180 1.89 -25.30 37.61
C GLY A 180 0.96 -26.24 36.86
N GLU A 181 1.09 -26.30 35.53
CA GLU A 181 0.44 -27.30 34.70
C GLU A 181 1.47 -28.37 34.35
N ASN A 182 1.26 -29.63 34.78
CA ASN A 182 2.12 -30.78 34.47
C ASN A 182 1.97 -31.19 32.97
N LYS A 183 2.10 -30.22 32.06
CA LYS A 183 1.96 -30.34 30.61
C LYS A 183 3.22 -29.81 29.97
N THR A 184 4.08 -30.72 29.55
CA THR A 184 5.24 -30.42 28.71
C THR A 184 4.76 -29.99 27.33
N TRP A 185 4.61 -28.67 27.14
CA TRP A 185 4.41 -28.11 25.81
C TRP A 185 5.75 -28.16 25.06
N THR A 186 5.91 -29.16 24.21
CA THR A 186 7.00 -29.22 23.24
C THR A 186 6.67 -28.26 22.10
N TYR A 187 7.15 -27.02 22.20
CA TYR A 187 7.13 -26.11 21.06
C TYR A 187 8.33 -26.43 20.17
N SER A 188 8.10 -27.19 19.09
CA SER A 188 8.99 -27.14 17.94
C SER A 188 8.77 -25.78 17.27
N VAL A 189 9.57 -24.78 17.63
CA VAL A 189 9.62 -23.56 16.82
C VAL A 189 10.31 -23.98 15.53
N ASN A 190 9.51 -24.34 14.52
CA ASN A 190 9.99 -24.44 13.16
C ASN A 190 10.26 -23.00 12.69
N MET A 191 11.37 -22.43 13.15
CA MET A 191 11.93 -21.22 12.57
C MET A 191 12.39 -21.61 11.18
N GLN A 192 11.47 -21.67 10.22
CA GLN A 192 11.86 -21.55 8.84
C GLN A 192 12.63 -20.24 8.74
N PRO A 193 13.89 -20.27 8.27
CA PRO A 193 14.64 -19.04 8.12
C PRO A 193 13.84 -18.12 7.22
N LEU A 194 13.52 -16.93 7.70
CA LEU A 194 12.82 -15.88 6.95
C LEU A 194 13.69 -15.25 5.85
N TRP A 195 14.66 -16.00 5.32
CA TRP A 195 15.43 -15.60 4.15
C TRP A 195 14.90 -16.36 2.93
N TRP A 196 14.19 -15.62 2.08
CA TRP A 196 13.85 -15.91 0.68
C TRP A 196 13.03 -17.20 0.40
N THR A 197 11.70 -17.08 0.46
CA THR A 197 10.76 -17.84 -0.41
C THR A 197 9.78 -16.91 -1.06
#